data_AF-A0A7Y4CTN1-F1
#
_entry.id   AF-A0A7Y4CTN1-F1
#
_cell.length_a   1.000
_cell.length_b   1.000
_cell.length_c   1.000
_cell.angle_alpha   90.00
_cell.angle_beta   90.00
_cell.angle_gamma   90.00
#
_symmetry.space_group_name_H-M   'P 1'
#
loop_
_entity.id
_entity.type
_entity.pdbx_description
1 polymer ?
#
loop_
_entity_poly.entity_id
_entity_poly.type
_entity_poly.pdbx_seq_one_letter_code
_entity_poly.pdbx_strand_id
1 'polypeptide(L)'
;MTYFIYDKAAFIAALFYLTHLNTYANTLDTIECSIKKQDIILKIENDSPFSLTLKTHTNSVYNQKVNSGKTTLILGLDQFPVKLENHINSETWEISKSCEITKE
;
A
#
# COMPACT_ATOMS: atom_id res chain seq x y z
N MET A 1 1.04 14.71 43.31
CA MET A 1 1.90 13.91 42.38
C MET A 1 1.06 12.98 41.51
N THR A 2 -0.09 13.44 41.01
CA THR A 2 -1.06 12.63 40.26
C THR A 2 -1.22 13.11 38.82
N TYR A 3 -0.99 14.40 38.54
CA TYR A 3 -1.11 14.97 37.19
C TYR A 3 -0.09 14.42 36.18
N PHE A 4 1.18 14.24 36.60
CA PHE A 4 2.25 13.72 35.73
C PHE A 4 2.05 12.26 35.26
N ILE A 5 1.22 11.48 35.97
CA ILE A 5 0.96 10.08 35.62
C ILE A 5 -0.05 10.01 34.46
N TYR A 6 -1.05 10.92 34.46
CA TYR A 6 -2.05 10.99 33.39
C TYR A 6 -1.44 11.43 32.06
N ASP A 7 -0.51 12.39 32.06
CA ASP A 7 0.16 12.85 30.82
C ASP A 7 0.99 11.75 30.17
N LYS A 8 1.69 10.92 30.96
CA LYS A 8 2.45 9.78 30.42
C LYS A 8 1.54 8.72 29.81
N ALA A 9 0.41 8.42 30.46
CA ALA A 9 -0.54 7.44 29.95
C ALA A 9 -1.20 7.90 28.64
N ALA A 10 -1.57 9.18 28.55
CA ALA A 10 -2.12 9.78 27.33
C ALA A 10 -1.10 9.79 26.18
N PHE A 11 0.17 10.11 26.47
CA PHE A 11 1.24 10.10 25.48
C PHE A 11 1.58 8.69 24.98
N ILE A 12 1.60 7.70 25.89
CA ILE A 12 1.79 6.29 25.53
C ILE A 12 0.61 5.78 24.71
N ALA A 13 -0.64 6.08 25.10
CA ALA A 13 -1.81 5.74 24.33
C ALA A 13 -1.78 6.38 22.93
N ALA A 14 -1.41 7.66 22.82
CA ALA A 14 -1.25 8.35 21.54
C ALA A 14 -0.13 7.74 20.67
N LEU A 15 0.99 7.32 21.28
CA LEU A 15 2.04 6.57 20.61
C LEU A 15 1.55 5.21 20.12
N PHE A 16 0.78 4.47 20.93
CA PHE A 16 0.16 3.23 20.51
C PHE A 16 -0.81 3.46 19.35
N TYR A 17 -1.67 4.48 19.41
CA TYR A 17 -2.56 4.88 18.30
C TYR A 17 -1.78 5.24 17.02
N LEU A 18 -0.67 5.96 17.12
CA LEU A 18 0.19 6.30 15.98
C LEU A 18 0.95 5.08 15.43
N THR A 19 1.34 4.12 16.28
CA THR A 19 2.00 2.87 15.86
C THR A 19 1.03 1.78 15.41
N HIS A 20 -0.27 1.93 15.69
CA HIS A 20 -1.34 1.03 15.25
C HIS A 20 -1.96 1.41 13.90
N LEU A 21 -1.48 2.47 13.25
CA LEU A 21 -1.78 2.75 11.83
C LEU A 21 -1.05 1.78 10.86
N ASN A 22 -0.83 0.53 11.28
CA ASN A 22 -0.78 -0.58 10.34
C ASN A 22 -2.23 -0.90 9.96
N THR A 23 -2.85 0.00 9.21
CA THR A 23 -4.17 -0.23 8.63
C THR A 23 -4.01 -1.43 7.71
N TYR A 24 -4.70 -2.51 8.07
CA TYR A 24 -4.60 -3.79 7.39
C TYR A 24 -4.86 -3.63 5.90
N ALA A 25 -3.90 -4.10 5.11
CA ALA A 25 -3.98 -4.29 3.68
C ALA A 25 -5.12 -5.25 3.35
N ASN A 26 -5.99 -4.89 2.40
CA ASN A 26 -6.88 -5.87 1.80
C ASN A 26 -6.01 -6.77 0.92
N THR A 27 -5.67 -7.97 1.38
CA THR A 27 -4.91 -8.93 0.58
C THR A 27 -5.85 -9.62 -0.39
N LEU A 28 -5.82 -9.21 -1.66
CA LEU A 28 -5.89 -10.22 -2.72
C LEU A 28 -4.60 -11.03 -2.59
N ASP A 29 -4.63 -12.35 -2.74
CA ASP A 29 -3.50 -13.27 -2.47
C ASP A 29 -2.16 -12.88 -3.15
N THR A 30 -2.20 -11.93 -4.09
CA THR A 30 -1.10 -11.45 -4.94
C THR A 30 -0.64 -10.02 -4.63
N ILE A 31 -1.44 -9.18 -3.96
CA ILE A 31 -1.16 -7.73 -3.76
C ILE A 31 -1.40 -7.34 -2.30
N GLU A 32 -0.37 -6.75 -1.67
CA GLU A 32 -0.43 -6.17 -0.33
C GLU A 32 -0.19 -4.65 -0.43
N CYS A 33 -1.07 -3.85 0.15
CA CYS A 33 -0.91 -2.39 0.24
C CYS A 33 -0.75 -1.96 1.70
N SER A 34 0.32 -1.25 2.04
CA SER A 34 0.54 -0.73 3.38
C SER A 34 0.91 0.75 3.37
N ILE A 35 0.41 1.51 4.33
CA ILE A 35 0.73 2.94 4.50
C ILE A 35 1.85 3.05 5.53
N LYS A 36 2.98 3.67 5.16
CA LYS A 36 4.09 3.95 6.09
C LYS A 36 4.47 5.43 6.00
N LYS A 37 4.18 6.17 7.06
CA LYS A 37 4.38 7.63 7.14
C LYS A 37 3.63 8.36 6.02
N GLN A 38 4.34 8.84 4.99
CA GLN A 38 3.78 9.59 3.85
C GLN A 38 3.83 8.80 2.54
N ASP A 39 4.34 7.56 2.59
CA ASP A 39 4.45 6.70 1.44
C ASP A 39 3.45 5.53 1.56
N ILE A 40 2.95 5.09 0.41
CA ILE A 40 2.22 3.83 0.29
C ILE A 40 3.16 2.81 -0.36
N ILE A 41 3.28 1.65 0.28
CA ILE A 41 4.09 0.53 -0.17
C ILE A 41 3.16 -0.53 -0.73
N LEU A 42 3.28 -0.79 -2.03
CA LEU A 42 2.63 -1.90 -2.71
C LEU A 42 3.63 -3.05 -2.84
N LYS A 43 3.29 -4.21 -2.29
CA LYS A 43 4.03 -5.44 -2.55
C LYS A 43 3.19 -6.33 -3.44
N ILE A 44 3.82 -6.89 -4.45
CA ILE A 44 3.19 -7.75 -5.43
C ILE A 44 4.01 -9.02 -5.48
N GLU A 45 3.40 -10.15 -5.14
CA GLU A 45 4.06 -11.45 -5.08
C GLU A 45 3.47 -12.37 -6.13
N ASN A 46 4.33 -12.97 -6.95
CA ASN A 46 3.89 -13.90 -7.98
C ASN A 46 4.91 -15.01 -8.20
N ASP A 47 4.42 -16.24 -8.33
CA ASP A 47 5.25 -17.44 -8.53
C ASP A 47 5.65 -17.65 -9.99
N SER A 48 5.10 -16.87 -10.92
CA SER A 48 5.32 -16.99 -12.36
C SER A 48 5.72 -15.65 -13.02
N PRO A 49 6.33 -15.68 -14.22
CA PRO A 49 6.70 -14.46 -14.94
C PRO A 49 5.49 -13.61 -15.27
N PHE A 50 5.53 -12.34 -14.88
CA PHE A 50 4.43 -11.41 -15.03
C PHE A 50 4.86 -10.04 -15.52
N SER A 51 3.88 -9.32 -16.06
CA SER A 51 4.06 -7.96 -16.51
C SER A 51 2.95 -7.12 -15.89
N LEU A 52 3.34 -5.98 -15.33
CA LEU A 52 2.46 -5.03 -14.68
C LEU A 52 2.59 -3.66 -15.33
N THR A 53 1.48 -2.95 -15.39
CA THR A 53 1.48 -1.50 -15.59
C THR A 53 0.85 -0.82 -14.39
N LEU A 54 1.59 0.07 -13.74
CA LEU A 54 1.07 0.97 -12.72
C LEU A 54 0.83 2.34 -13.34
N LYS A 55 -0.40 2.84 -13.28
CA LYS A 55 -0.79 4.18 -13.69
C LYS A 55 -1.19 4.98 -12.46
N THR A 56 -0.55 6.11 -12.26
CA THR A 56 -0.86 7.04 -11.17
C THR A 56 -1.89 8.08 -11.60
N HIS A 57 -2.58 8.69 -10.65
CA HIS A 57 -3.50 9.81 -10.95
C HIS A 57 -2.77 11.01 -11.58
N THR A 58 -1.46 11.16 -11.33
CA THR A 58 -0.59 12.17 -11.93
C THR A 58 -0.17 11.84 -13.37
N ASN A 59 -0.79 10.85 -14.01
CA ASN A 59 -0.49 10.33 -15.36
C ASN A 59 0.91 9.71 -15.51
N SER A 60 1.62 9.47 -14.42
CA SER A 60 2.87 8.69 -14.48
C SER A 60 2.55 7.22 -14.70
N VAL A 61 3.28 6.59 -15.63
CA VAL A 61 3.09 5.19 -16.03
C VAL A 61 4.38 4.43 -15.81
N TYR A 62 4.31 3.33 -15.06
CA TYR A 62 5.42 2.43 -14.79
C TYR A 62 5.10 1.06 -15.35
N ASN A 63 5.93 0.58 -16.29
CA ASN A 63 5.79 -0.74 -16.86
C ASN A 63 6.91 -1.62 -16.32
N GLN A 64 6.56 -2.75 -15.72
CA GLN A 64 7.51 -3.67 -15.13
C GLN A 64 7.24 -5.09 -15.57
N LYS A 65 8.30 -5.77 -16.01
CA LYS A 65 8.30 -7.21 -16.25
C LYS A 65 9.17 -7.88 -15.21
N VAL A 66 8.66 -8.94 -14.60
CA VAL A 66 9.29 -9.65 -13.49
C VAL A 66 9.20 -11.14 -13.77
N ASN A 67 10.26 -11.89 -13.54
CA ASN A 67 10.28 -13.33 -13.86
C ASN A 67 9.58 -14.18 -12.78
N SER A 68 9.68 -13.79 -11.51
CA SER A 68 8.98 -14.38 -10.36
C SER A 68 9.42 -13.65 -9.08
N GLY A 69 8.73 -13.88 -7.98
CA GLY A 69 9.10 -13.40 -6.64
C GLY A 69 8.30 -12.17 -6.21
N LYS A 70 8.92 -11.36 -5.34
CA LYS A 70 8.28 -10.20 -4.71
C LYS A 70 8.79 -8.90 -5.33
N THR A 71 7.86 -8.08 -5.79
CA THR A 71 8.09 -6.72 -6.26
C THR A 71 7.59 -5.74 -5.20
N THR A 72 8.38 -4.73 -4.87
CA THR A 72 7.98 -3.65 -3.97
C THR A 72 7.98 -2.33 -4.73
N LEU A 73 6.86 -1.62 -4.70
CA LEU A 73 6.70 -0.26 -5.22
C LEU A 73 6.44 0.67 -4.04
N ILE A 74 7.14 1.81 -4.02
CA ILE A 74 6.98 2.86 -3.02
C ILE A 74 6.50 4.09 -3.76
N LEU A 75 5.32 4.57 -3.37
CA LEU A 75 4.61 5.63 -4.06
C LEU A 75 4.19 6.70 -3.06
N GLY A 76 4.26 7.96 -3.47
CA GLY A 76 3.78 9.08 -2.66
C GLY A 76 2.26 9.08 -2.55
N LEU A 77 1.70 9.54 -1.43
CA LEU A 77 0.24 9.67 -1.22
C LEU A 77 -0.46 10.54 -2.29
N ASP A 78 0.26 11.45 -2.92
CA ASP A 78 -0.21 12.33 -3.99
C ASP A 78 -0.37 11.61 -5.34
N GLN A 79 0.31 10.48 -5.53
CA GLN A 79 0.25 9.67 -6.76
C GLN A 79 -1.03 8.82 -6.86
N PHE A 80 -1.80 8.73 -5.77
CA PHE A 80 -3.02 7.93 -5.68
C PHE A 80 -4.30 8.73 -6.04
N PRO A 81 -5.38 8.07 -6.48
CA PRO A 81 -5.50 6.62 -6.68
C PRO A 81 -4.61 6.11 -7.82
N VAL A 82 -4.20 4.85 -7.72
CA VAL A 82 -3.39 4.19 -8.76
C VAL A 82 -4.15 3.03 -9.36
N LYS A 83 -3.97 2.81 -10.66
CA LYS A 83 -4.46 1.63 -11.37
C LYS A 83 -3.30 0.69 -11.63
N LEU A 84 -3.44 -0.55 -11.20
CA LEU A 84 -2.50 -1.62 -11.44
C LEU A 84 -3.13 -2.60 -12.43
N GLU A 85 -2.50 -2.78 -13.58
CA GLU A 85 -2.95 -3.70 -14.63
C GLU A 85 -1.97 -4.87 -14.69
N ASN A 86 -2.45 -6.10 -14.53
CA ASN A 86 -1.68 -7.32 -14.78
C ASN A 86 -1.95 -7.83 -16.19
N HIS A 87 -0.90 -7.91 -17.00
CA HIS A 87 -0.99 -8.27 -18.41
C HIS A 87 -1.09 -9.78 -18.65
N ILE A 88 -0.87 -10.63 -17.64
CA ILE A 88 -1.06 -12.09 -17.81
C ILE A 88 -2.56 -12.41 -17.92
N ASN A 89 -3.34 -11.90 -16.97
CA ASN A 89 -4.73 -12.26 -16.78
C ASN A 89 -5.68 -11.10 -17.11
N SER A 90 -5.14 -9.98 -17.61
CA SER A 90 -5.88 -8.76 -17.93
C SER A 90 -6.70 -8.23 -16.74
N GLU A 91 -6.28 -8.55 -15.51
CA GLU A 91 -6.91 -8.04 -14.31
C GLU A 91 -6.42 -6.64 -14.01
N THR A 92 -7.36 -5.78 -13.63
CA THR A 92 -7.08 -4.40 -13.24
C THR A 92 -7.57 -4.19 -11.81
N TRP A 93 -6.73 -3.56 -11.00
CA TRP A 93 -7.08 -3.15 -9.65
C TRP A 93 -6.90 -1.64 -9.52
N GLU A 94 -7.88 -0.99 -8.92
CA GLU A 94 -7.74 0.37 -8.42
C GLU A 94 -7.35 0.31 -6.95
N ILE A 95 -6.31 1.04 -6.58
CA ILE A 95 -5.80 1.12 -5.22
C ILE A 95 -5.93 2.57 -4.76
N SER A 96 -6.65 2.78 -3.67
CA SER A 96 -6.92 4.11 -3.13
C SER A 96 -5.82 4.59 -2.18
N LYS A 97 -5.90 5.86 -1.77
CA LYS A 97 -5.03 6.46 -0.73
C LYS A 97 -5.15 5.78 0.63
N SER A 98 -6.26 5.09 0.90
CA SER A 98 -6.49 4.36 2.14
C SER A 98 -6.07 2.89 2.04
N CYS A 99 -5.36 2.48 0.99
CA CYS A 99 -5.02 1.09 0.68
C CYS A 99 -6.25 0.18 0.49
N GLU A 100 -7.38 0.77 0.07
CA GLU A 100 -8.51 -0.03 -0.41
C GLU A 100 -8.18 -0.51 -1.82
N ILE A 101 -8.30 -1.83 -2.04
CA ILE A 101 -8.06 -2.47 -3.33
C ILE A 101 -9.38 -2.96 -3.89
N THR A 102 -9.77 -2.41 -5.03
CA THR A 102 -11.00 -2.78 -5.75
C THR A 102 -10.63 -3.34 -7.11
N LYS A 103 -11.20 -4.50 -7.44
CA LYS A 103 -11.07 -5.08 -8.77
C LYS A 103 -12.04 -4.37 -9.73
N GLU A 104 -11.52 -3.87 -10.85
CA GLU A 104 -12.34 -3.31 -11.95
C GLU A 104 -12.87 -4.40 -12.88
#